data_AF-A0A1G7P4U6-F1
#
_entry.id   AF-A0A1G7P4U6-F1
#
_cell.length_a   1.000
_cell.length_b   1.000
_cell.length_c   1.000
_cell.angle_alpha   90.00
_cell.angle_beta   90.00
_cell.angle_gamma   90.00
#
_symmetry.space_group_name_H-M   'P 1'
#
loop_
_entity.id
_entity.type
_entity.pdbx_description
1 polymer ?
#
loop_
_entity_poly.entity_id
_entity_poly.type
_entity_poly.pdbx_seq_one_letter_code
_entity_poly.pdbx_strand_id
1 'polypeptide(L)'
;MVTRIRTTKAIPEPHSDQEPEAEHGGGPLACESLDPNIPCKCRDAVVRCYREMMEKGASHTDAHLVAARVYSYHHPGQPANQVNRLITELVERRALH
;
A
#
# COMPACT_ATOMS: atom_id res chain seq x y z
N MET A 1 -58.53 34.82 15.34
CA MET A 1 -57.42 35.62 15.92
C MET A 1 -56.14 34.81 15.78
N VAL A 2 -55.12 35.44 15.17
CA VAL A 2 -53.66 35.21 15.18
C VAL A 2 -53.16 34.08 16.09
N THR A 3 -52.33 33.14 15.63
CA THR A 3 -50.86 33.27 15.72
C THR A 3 -50.12 32.36 14.74
N ARG A 4 -49.24 32.97 13.93
CA ARG A 4 -48.24 32.31 13.08
C ARG A 4 -47.04 31.91 13.94
N ILE A 5 -46.48 30.73 13.69
CA ILE A 5 -45.12 30.39 14.11
C ILE A 5 -44.38 29.83 12.89
N ARG A 6 -43.37 30.59 12.44
CA ARG A 6 -42.40 30.19 11.42
C ARG A 6 -41.39 29.26 12.10
N THR A 7 -41.35 27.99 11.69
CA THR A 7 -40.21 27.11 11.98
C THR A 7 -39.45 26.89 10.68
N THR A 8 -38.30 27.53 10.59
CA THR A 8 -37.22 27.16 9.68
C THR A 8 -36.61 25.86 10.20
N LYS A 9 -37.08 24.71 9.71
CA LYS A 9 -36.39 23.44 9.98
C LYS A 9 -35.29 23.29 8.94
N ALA A 10 -34.08 23.64 9.37
CA ALA A 10 -32.85 23.39 8.66
C ALA A 10 -32.78 21.94 8.19
N ILE A 11 -32.39 21.77 6.93
CA ILE A 11 -32.05 20.48 6.32
C ILE A 11 -30.73 20.06 6.97
N PRO A 12 -30.65 18.95 7.72
CA PRO A 12 -29.35 18.42 8.10
C PRO A 12 -28.69 17.82 6.85
N GLU A 13 -27.57 18.41 6.47
CA GLU A 13 -26.64 17.85 5.49
C GLU A 13 -26.20 16.46 5.95
N PRO A 14 -26.06 15.47 5.05
CA PRO A 14 -25.39 14.22 5.39
C PRO A 14 -23.90 14.55 5.53
N HIS A 15 -23.49 14.93 6.74
CA HIS A 15 -22.09 14.85 7.13
C HIS A 15 -21.77 13.36 7.16
N SER A 16 -21.21 12.87 6.05
CA SER A 16 -20.47 11.62 6.00
C SER A 16 -19.46 11.68 7.13
N ASP A 17 -19.75 10.93 8.19
CA ASP A 17 -18.80 10.52 9.20
C ASP A 17 -17.78 9.64 8.48
N GLN A 18 -16.82 10.28 7.81
CA GLN A 18 -15.61 9.63 7.35
C GLN A 18 -14.76 9.42 8.59
N GLU A 19 -14.92 8.24 9.18
CA GLU A 19 -13.97 7.66 10.11
C GLU A 19 -12.56 7.80 9.52
N PRO A 20 -11.62 8.53 10.14
CA PRO A 20 -10.22 8.44 9.82
C PRO A 20 -9.56 7.49 10.81
N GLU A 21 -10.12 6.30 11.00
CA GLU A 21 -9.49 5.24 11.78
C GLU A 21 -9.23 4.05 10.87
N ALA A 22 -8.55 4.30 9.75
CA ALA A 22 -7.68 3.28 9.18
C ALA A 22 -6.44 3.18 10.08
N GLU A 23 -6.66 2.69 11.30
CA GLU A 23 -5.66 1.98 12.08
C GLU A 23 -5.10 0.91 11.14
N HIS A 24 -3.99 1.26 10.47
CA HIS A 24 -3.14 0.31 9.80
C HIS A 24 -2.57 -0.56 10.91
N GLY A 25 -3.35 -1.56 11.33
CA GLY A 25 -2.90 -2.75 12.03
C GLY A 25 -1.99 -3.56 11.10
N GLY A 26 -0.91 -2.94 10.66
CA GLY A 26 0.24 -3.60 10.11
C GLY A 26 1.26 -3.69 11.21
N GLY A 27 1.33 -4.85 11.85
CA GLY A 27 2.58 -5.21 12.51
C GLY A 27 3.72 -5.04 11.48
N PRO A 28 4.92 -4.64 11.93
CA PRO A 28 6.02 -4.33 11.02
C PRO A 28 6.22 -5.49 10.03
N LEU A 29 6.31 -5.18 8.73
CA LEU A 29 6.66 -6.19 7.73
C LEU A 29 7.92 -6.92 8.23
N ALA A 30 7.98 -8.24 8.09
CA ALA A 30 9.09 -9.03 8.63
C ALA A 30 10.48 -8.61 8.07
N CYS A 31 10.51 -7.90 6.93
CA CYS A 31 11.69 -7.24 6.39
C CYS A 31 11.48 -5.72 6.16
N GLU A 32 10.58 -5.06 6.90
CA GLU A 32 10.31 -3.61 6.76
C GLU A 32 11.54 -2.77 7.03
N SER A 33 12.38 -3.23 7.95
CA SER A 33 13.61 -2.54 8.22
C SER A 33 14.48 -2.60 6.97
N LEU A 34 14.66 -1.43 6.35
CA LEU A 34 15.63 -1.13 5.30
C LEU A 34 17.10 -1.37 5.73
N ASP A 35 17.29 -1.93 6.93
CA ASP A 35 18.56 -2.22 7.54
C ASP A 35 19.30 -3.29 6.74
N PRO A 36 20.51 -2.98 6.23
CA PRO A 36 21.29 -3.90 5.42
C PRO A 36 21.80 -5.13 6.19
N ASN A 37 21.66 -5.17 7.53
CA ASN A 37 22.09 -6.29 8.37
C ASN A 37 20.99 -7.34 8.58
N ILE A 38 19.75 -7.10 8.13
CA ILE A 38 18.72 -8.14 8.17
C ILE A 38 19.04 -9.17 7.08
N PRO A 39 19.22 -10.46 7.42
CA PRO A 39 19.56 -11.51 6.45
C PRO A 39 18.40 -11.90 5.51
N CYS A 40 17.43 -11.01 5.27
CA CYS A 40 16.37 -11.17 4.26
C CYS A 40 16.96 -10.99 2.85
N LYS A 41 17.16 -12.08 2.11
CA LYS A 41 17.53 -12.03 0.68
C LYS A 41 16.37 -11.63 -0.25
N CYS A 42 15.18 -11.47 0.31
CA CYS A 42 13.92 -11.15 -0.38
C CYS A 42 14.01 -9.82 -1.12
N ARG A 43 14.67 -8.82 -0.52
CA ARG A 43 14.82 -7.48 -1.11
C ARG A 43 15.58 -7.53 -2.44
N ASP A 44 16.72 -8.21 -2.48
CA ASP A 44 17.50 -8.35 -3.71
C ASP A 44 16.75 -9.18 -4.74
N ALA A 45 16.11 -10.28 -4.32
CA ALA A 45 15.30 -11.12 -5.20
C ALA A 45 14.13 -10.37 -5.86
N VAL A 46 13.39 -9.57 -5.09
CA VAL A 46 12.27 -8.74 -5.55
C VAL A 46 12.75 -7.72 -6.57
N VAL A 47 13.83 -6.99 -6.27
CA VAL A 47 14.35 -5.96 -7.17
C VAL A 47 14.94 -6.56 -8.45
N ARG A 48 15.68 -7.68 -8.35
CA ARG A 48 16.19 -8.39 -9.53
C ARG A 48 15.06 -8.87 -10.42
N CYS A 49 14.05 -9.50 -9.83
CA CYS A 49 12.90 -10.00 -10.57
C CYS A 49 12.15 -8.86 -11.29
N TYR A 50 11.95 -7.73 -10.61
CA TYR A 50 11.36 -6.54 -11.22
C TYR A 50 12.17 -6.06 -12.43
N ARG A 51 13.49 -5.93 -12.29
CA ARG A 51 14.37 -5.50 -13.39
C ARG A 51 14.35 -6.48 -14.55
N GLU A 52 14.43 -7.78 -14.29
CA GLU A 52 14.36 -8.81 -15.33
C GLU A 52 13.03 -8.77 -16.09
N MET A 53 11.92 -8.46 -15.40
CA MET A 53 10.63 -8.26 -16.05
C MET A 53 10.64 -7.02 -16.95
N MET A 54 11.18 -5.91 -16.47
CA MET A 54 11.33 -4.67 -17.27
C MET A 54 12.24 -4.87 -18.50
N GLU A 55 13.37 -5.56 -18.34
CA GLU A 55 14.30 -5.87 -19.43
C GLU A 55 13.68 -6.77 -20.51
N LYS A 56 12.72 -7.63 -20.13
CA LYS A 56 11.93 -8.45 -21.05
C LYS A 56 10.80 -7.67 -21.74
N GLY A 57 10.65 -6.38 -21.44
CA GLY A 57 9.60 -5.52 -21.99
C GLY A 57 8.23 -5.69 -21.32
N ALA A 58 8.18 -6.26 -20.11
CA ALA A 58 6.92 -6.32 -19.35
C ALA A 58 6.50 -4.92 -18.89
N SER A 59 5.20 -4.75 -18.63
CA SER A 59 4.70 -3.52 -18.04
C SER A 59 5.16 -3.38 -16.59
N HIS A 60 5.28 -2.13 -16.10
CA HIS A 60 5.55 -1.88 -14.69
C HIS A 60 4.53 -2.59 -13.78
N THR A 61 3.26 -2.61 -14.18
CA THR A 61 2.19 -3.31 -13.45
C THR A 61 2.47 -4.81 -13.32
N ASP A 62 2.85 -5.47 -14.41
CA ASP A 62 3.18 -6.91 -14.38
C ASP A 62 4.45 -7.17 -13.56
N ALA A 63 5.48 -6.33 -13.72
CA ALA A 63 6.69 -6.41 -12.92
C ALA A 63 6.41 -6.25 -11.42
N HIS A 64 5.52 -5.33 -11.04
CA HIS A 64 5.06 -5.15 -9.66
C HIS A 64 4.31 -6.37 -9.13
N LEU A 65 3.39 -6.94 -9.91
CA LEU A 65 2.62 -8.12 -9.50
C LEU A 65 3.52 -9.35 -9.30
N VAL A 66 4.49 -9.56 -10.17
CA VAL A 66 5.44 -10.67 -10.04
C VAL A 66 6.36 -10.44 -8.83
N ALA A 67 6.88 -9.23 -8.65
CA ALA A 67 7.66 -8.86 -7.47
C ALA A 67 6.87 -9.11 -6.17
N ALA A 68 5.58 -8.78 -6.14
CA ALA A 68 4.69 -9.04 -4.99
C ALA A 68 4.50 -10.52 -4.74
N ARG A 69 4.35 -11.32 -5.80
CA ARG A 69 4.24 -12.78 -5.68
C ARG A 69 5.51 -13.41 -5.13
N VAL A 70 6.69 -12.95 -5.58
CA VAL A 70 7.99 -13.42 -5.09
C VAL A 70 8.15 -13.10 -3.59
N TYR A 71 7.78 -11.90 -3.16
CA TYR A 71 7.80 -11.52 -1.75
C TYR A 71 6.85 -12.40 -0.92
N SER A 72 5.60 -12.57 -1.38
CA SER A 72 4.59 -13.37 -0.68
C SER A 72 4.92 -14.86 -0.63
N TYR A 73 5.70 -15.39 -1.58
CA TYR A 73 6.19 -16.77 -1.51
C TYR A 73 7.18 -16.97 -0.37
N HIS A 74 8.05 -16.00 -0.13
CA HIS A 74 9.01 -16.05 0.97
C HIS A 74 8.40 -15.64 2.32
N HIS A 75 7.37 -14.78 2.30
CA HIS A 75 6.63 -14.32 3.48
C HIS A 75 5.14 -14.64 3.38
N PRO A 76 4.75 -15.91 3.57
CA PRO A 76 3.35 -16.29 3.57
C PRO A 76 2.61 -15.57 4.71
N GLY A 77 1.40 -15.09 4.43
CA GLY A 77 0.54 -14.44 5.42
C GLY A 77 0.72 -12.92 5.56
N GLN A 78 1.63 -12.31 4.79
CA GLN A 78 1.74 -10.85 4.75
C GLN A 78 0.58 -10.23 3.94
N PRO A 79 -0.02 -9.12 4.42
CA PRO A 79 -1.13 -8.48 3.74
C PRO A 79 -0.66 -7.81 2.45
N ALA A 80 -1.36 -8.10 1.35
CA ALA A 80 -0.98 -7.66 0.00
C ALA A 80 -0.77 -6.14 -0.12
N ASN A 81 -1.58 -5.33 0.60
CA ASN A 81 -1.46 -3.88 0.58
C ASN A 81 -0.11 -3.38 1.09
N GLN A 82 0.43 -3.99 2.15
CA GLN A 82 1.73 -3.62 2.71
C GLN A 82 2.88 -4.09 1.81
N VAL A 83 2.77 -5.30 1.26
CA VAL A 83 3.73 -5.84 0.29
C VAL A 83 3.84 -4.92 -0.93
N ASN A 84 2.71 -4.48 -1.48
CA ASN A 84 2.68 -3.60 -2.64
C ASN A 84 3.32 -2.23 -2.35
N ARG A 85 3.08 -1.65 -1.17
CA ARG A 85 3.74 -0.40 -0.74
C ARG A 85 5.26 -0.59 -0.66
N LEU A 86 5.72 -1.62 0.03
CA LEU A 86 7.15 -1.91 0.17
C LEU A 86 7.83 -2.11 -1.19
N ILE A 87 7.19 -2.81 -2.13
CA ILE A 87 7.76 -3.01 -3.47
C ILE A 87 7.82 -1.70 -4.25
N THR A 88 6.79 -0.87 -4.15
CA THR A 88 6.78 0.46 -4.74
C THR A 88 7.96 1.27 -4.25
N GLU A 89 8.16 1.34 -2.92
CA GLU A 89 9.29 2.06 -2.32
C GLU A 89 10.64 1.48 -2.74
N LEU A 90 10.78 0.15 -2.83
CA LEU A 90 12.02 -0.50 -3.22
C LEU A 90 12.41 -0.23 -4.68
N VAL A 91 11.42 -0.19 -5.57
CA VAL A 91 11.63 0.04 -7.01
C VAL A 91 11.84 1.52 -7.29
N GLU A 92 11.00 2.41 -6.75
CA GLU A 92 11.08 3.86 -6.99
C GLU A 92 12.39 4.46 -6.45
N ARG A 93 12.80 4.06 -5.24
CA ARG A 93 14.04 4.57 -4.63
C ARG A 93 15.29 4.17 -5.40
N ARG A 94 15.25 3.03 -6.10
CA ARG A 94 16.38 2.53 -6.90
C ARG A 94 16.32 2.97 -8.37
N ALA A 95 15.19 3.50 -8.84
CA ALA A 95 15.06 4.12 -10.15
C ALA A 95 15.63 5.56 -10.20
N LEU A 96 15.87 6.17 -9.03
CA LEU A 96 16.34 7.56 -8.88
C LEU A 96 17.87 7.72 -8.79
N HIS A 97 18.67 6.67 -9.01
CA HIS A 97 20.13 6.72 -8.87
C HIS A 97 20.87 6.08 -10.04
#